data_AF-A0A0M4ELL5-F1
#
_entry.id   AF-A0A0M4ELL5-F1
#
_cell.length_a   1.000
_cell.length_b   1.000
_cell.length_c   1.000
_cell.angle_alpha   90.00
_cell.angle_beta   90.00
_cell.angle_gamma   90.00
#
_symmetry.space_group_name_H-M   'P 1'
#
loop_
_entity.id
_entity.type
_entity.pdbx_description
1 polymer ?
#
loop_
_entity_poly.entity_id
_entity_poly.type
_entity_poly.pdbx_seq_one_letter_code
_entity_poly.pdbx_strand_id
1 'polypeptide(L)'
;MSANATIELALDRVDWTALAENQEELPRIYTPGEVLMPESGFMRGHGTFVEDDNIKASVAGVIEKVNKLISVRPLKSRYVGEIGDVVVARVLEVGQKRWRVDTNSRLNSVLLLSSVNLPGGELRRRSAEDEQMMRRYLDEGDLISAEVQNVFEEGTLSLYTRSLKYGKLSQGILVKVFPALVKRRKMHFHNLPCGASVILGNNGYIWISPTKSEEQDGGEGGFAQNLSEVVPRNDREIISRLRNCILALAKCKLMLYDTSIQYAYEESLKYEPQDLLQQHIIYSIGEQTQARLRDVDL
;
A
#
# COMPACT_ATOMS: atom_id res chain seq x y z
N MET A 1 -20.16 -32.83 8.59
CA MET A 1 -19.20 -32.29 7.61
C MET A 1 -17.80 -32.63 8.11
N SER A 2 -17.17 -33.67 7.57
CA SER A 2 -15.77 -33.98 7.89
C SER A 2 -14.89 -32.93 7.22
N ALA A 3 -14.32 -32.03 8.01
CA ALA A 3 -13.28 -31.14 7.51
C ALA A 3 -12.04 -32.01 7.25
N ASN A 4 -11.82 -32.38 5.98
CA ASN A 4 -10.56 -32.98 5.56
C ASN A 4 -9.49 -31.89 5.66
N ALA A 5 -8.83 -31.80 6.82
CA ALA A 5 -7.66 -30.96 6.97
C ALA A 5 -6.51 -31.61 6.20
N THR A 6 -6.08 -30.97 5.12
CA THR A 6 -4.81 -31.29 4.46
C THR A 6 -3.67 -30.83 5.38
N ILE A 7 -2.97 -31.80 5.95
CA ILE A 7 -1.81 -31.56 6.82
C ILE A 7 -0.56 -31.86 5.99
N GLU A 8 0.19 -30.81 5.63
CA GLU A 8 1.47 -30.91 4.92
C GLU A 8 2.63 -30.85 5.91
N LEU A 9 3.76 -31.49 5.57
CA LEU A 9 4.95 -31.47 6.41
C LEU A 9 5.67 -30.13 6.25
N ALA A 10 6.40 -29.71 7.29
CA ALA A 10 7.22 -28.50 7.21
C ALA A 10 8.33 -28.58 6.14
N LEU A 11 8.69 -29.80 5.72
CA LEU A 11 9.65 -30.08 4.65
C LEU A 11 9.10 -29.74 3.26
N ASP A 12 7.77 -29.76 3.10
CA ASP A 12 7.08 -29.49 1.83
C ASP A 12 6.89 -27.98 1.59
N ARG A 13 7.42 -27.14 2.49
CA ARG A 13 7.36 -25.68 2.35
C ARG A 13 8.15 -25.26 1.13
N VAL A 14 7.49 -24.45 0.31
CA VAL A 14 8.10 -23.98 -0.93
C VAL A 14 9.25 -23.03 -0.63
N ASP A 15 10.35 -23.20 -1.37
CA ASP A 15 11.48 -22.29 -1.32
C ASP A 15 11.16 -21.02 -2.12
N TRP A 16 10.87 -19.94 -1.41
CA TRP A 16 10.54 -18.65 -2.01
C TRP A 16 11.76 -17.98 -2.67
N THR A 17 12.99 -18.40 -2.35
CA THR A 17 14.21 -17.79 -2.90
C THR A 17 14.39 -18.11 -4.39
N ALA A 18 13.79 -19.20 -4.88
CA ALA A 18 13.79 -19.57 -6.29
C ALA A 18 13.14 -18.50 -7.19
N LEU A 19 12.23 -17.69 -6.65
CA LEU A 19 11.55 -16.59 -7.36
C LEU A 19 12.37 -15.28 -7.39
N ALA A 20 13.62 -15.28 -6.94
CA ALA A 20 14.46 -14.09 -7.06
C ALA A 20 14.76 -13.76 -8.54
N GLU A 21 14.72 -12.47 -8.89
CA GLU A 21 15.08 -11.99 -10.24
C GLU A 21 16.56 -12.27 -10.55
N ASN A 22 17.44 -12.06 -9.58
CA ASN A 22 18.88 -12.31 -9.69
C ASN A 22 19.31 -13.36 -8.67
N GLN A 23 19.57 -14.59 -9.15
CA GLN A 23 20.14 -15.66 -8.33
C GLN A 23 21.68 -15.58 -8.26
N GLU A 24 22.32 -14.92 -9.23
CA GLU A 24 23.79 -14.91 -9.38
C GLU A 24 24.49 -13.80 -8.58
N GLU A 25 23.89 -12.60 -8.46
CA GLU A 25 24.43 -11.49 -7.67
C GLU A 25 23.50 -11.12 -6.52
N LEU A 26 23.73 -11.74 -5.36
CA LEU A 26 23.05 -11.33 -4.13
C LEU A 26 23.68 -10.02 -3.61
N PRO A 27 22.86 -9.00 -3.28
CA PRO A 27 23.39 -7.76 -2.73
C PRO A 27 24.05 -8.03 -1.37
N ARG A 28 25.21 -7.41 -1.13
CA ARG A 28 25.85 -7.47 0.18
C ARG A 28 24.96 -6.81 1.22
N ILE A 29 24.60 -7.58 2.25
CA ILE A 29 23.85 -7.11 3.40
C ILE A 29 24.84 -6.61 4.45
N TYR A 30 24.59 -5.41 4.94
CA TYR A 30 25.32 -4.80 6.05
C TYR A 30 24.55 -4.97 7.34
N THR A 31 25.28 -5.08 8.45
CA THR A 31 24.70 -5.18 9.79
C THR A 31 24.94 -3.90 10.60
N PRO A 32 24.10 -3.60 11.61
CA PRO A 32 24.32 -2.43 12.46
C PRO A 32 25.71 -2.42 13.10
N GLY A 33 26.43 -1.29 12.98
CA GLY A 33 27.79 -1.10 13.48
C GLY A 33 28.89 -1.39 12.44
N GLU A 34 28.56 -1.98 11.30
CA GLU A 34 29.51 -2.23 10.23
C GLU A 34 29.93 -0.91 9.54
N VAL A 35 31.23 -0.76 9.27
CA VAL A 35 31.79 0.40 8.58
C VAL A 35 31.45 0.31 7.10
N LEU A 36 30.81 1.36 6.58
CA LEU A 36 30.43 1.46 5.17
C LEU A 36 31.54 2.12 4.35
N MET A 37 31.86 3.38 4.71
CA MET A 37 32.79 4.26 3.98
C MET A 37 33.38 5.30 4.95
N PRO A 38 34.58 5.84 4.68
CA PRO A 38 35.08 7.01 5.40
C PRO A 38 34.24 8.26 5.10
N GLU A 39 34.08 9.17 6.07
CA GLU A 39 33.25 10.38 5.92
C GLU A 39 33.79 11.36 4.86
N SER A 40 35.09 11.28 4.55
CA SER A 40 35.75 12.17 3.61
C SER A 40 35.12 12.16 2.20
N GLY A 41 34.25 13.14 1.93
CA GLY A 41 33.64 13.36 0.61
C GLY A 41 32.24 12.77 0.42
N PHE A 42 31.66 12.12 1.45
CA PHE A 42 30.31 11.55 1.40
C PHE A 42 29.37 12.21 2.41
N MET A 43 28.08 12.24 2.07
CA MET A 43 27.01 12.72 2.94
C MET A 43 26.26 11.52 3.52
N ARG A 44 25.91 11.61 4.80
CA ARG A 44 25.07 10.62 5.47
C ARG A 44 23.60 10.75 5.07
N GLY A 45 22.98 9.62 4.74
CA GLY A 45 21.56 9.49 4.51
C GLY A 45 20.87 8.69 5.62
N HIS A 46 19.63 8.26 5.35
CA HIS A 46 18.89 7.41 6.27
C HIS A 46 19.59 6.06 6.49
N GLY A 47 19.46 5.51 7.70
CA GLY A 47 20.06 4.21 8.05
C GLY A 47 21.58 4.24 8.29
N THR A 48 22.17 5.43 8.41
CA THR A 48 23.61 5.61 8.68
C THR A 48 23.84 6.56 9.84
N PHE A 49 24.97 6.41 10.52
CA PHE A 49 25.48 7.35 11.52
C PHE A 49 26.99 7.48 11.37
N VAL A 50 27.55 8.56 11.93
CA VAL A 50 28.99 8.85 11.87
C VAL A 50 29.59 8.55 13.24
N GLU A 51 30.67 7.78 13.25
CA GLU A 51 31.47 7.49 14.44
C GLU A 51 32.92 7.24 14.00
N ASP A 52 33.89 7.84 14.69
CA ASP A 52 35.33 7.74 14.38
C ASP A 52 35.70 8.13 12.93
N ASP A 53 35.16 9.25 12.42
CA ASP A 53 35.32 9.72 11.02
C ASP A 53 34.87 8.72 9.94
N ASN A 54 34.10 7.70 10.35
CA ASN A 54 33.57 6.66 9.48
C ASN A 54 32.05 6.66 9.50
N ILE A 55 31.45 6.45 8.33
CA ILE A 55 30.02 6.24 8.19
C ILE A 55 29.75 4.76 8.47
N LYS A 56 29.01 4.48 9.55
CA LYS A 56 28.59 3.13 9.97
C LYS A 56 27.09 2.93 9.70
N ALA A 57 26.69 1.68 9.47
CA ALA A 57 25.29 1.33 9.30
C ALA A 57 24.55 1.33 10.64
N SER A 58 23.37 1.96 10.74
CA SER A 58 22.48 1.85 11.92
C SER A 58 21.44 0.74 11.79
N VAL A 59 21.19 0.26 10.57
CA VAL A 59 20.15 -0.73 10.27
C VAL A 59 20.71 -1.87 9.43
N ALA A 60 20.09 -3.05 9.53
CA ALA A 60 20.42 -4.20 8.70
C ALA A 60 19.78 -4.04 7.30
N GLY A 61 20.60 -4.01 6.26
CA GLY A 61 20.10 -3.64 4.92
C GLY A 61 21.15 -3.61 3.83
N VAL A 62 20.74 -3.13 2.66
CA VAL A 62 21.61 -2.96 1.49
C VAL A 62 22.01 -1.49 1.39
N ILE A 63 23.25 -1.25 0.99
CA ILE A 63 23.75 0.11 0.77
C ILE A 63 23.17 0.69 -0.54
N GLU A 64 22.57 1.88 -0.45
CA GLU A 64 22.12 2.66 -1.58
C GLU A 64 22.97 3.93 -1.65
N LYS A 65 23.81 4.00 -2.70
CA LYS A 65 24.68 5.14 -2.96
C LYS A 65 24.12 5.96 -4.12
N VAL A 66 23.65 7.15 -3.83
CA VAL A 66 23.17 8.11 -4.83
C VAL A 66 24.12 9.30 -4.84
N ASN A 67 24.97 9.39 -5.87
CA ASN A 67 26.04 10.38 -5.96
C ASN A 67 26.98 10.32 -4.74
N LYS A 68 26.92 11.36 -3.90
CA LYS A 68 27.67 11.49 -2.65
C LYS A 68 26.86 11.08 -1.42
N LEU A 69 25.56 10.83 -1.55
CA LEU A 69 24.69 10.44 -0.44
C LEU A 69 24.75 8.92 -0.24
N ILE A 70 25.14 8.50 0.95
CA ILE A 70 25.14 7.09 1.34
C ILE A 70 23.97 6.85 2.28
N SER A 71 23.09 5.95 1.90
CA SER A 71 21.98 5.49 2.73
C SER A 71 21.99 3.98 2.83
N VAL A 72 21.40 3.44 3.90
CA VAL A 72 21.18 2.00 4.02
C VAL A 72 19.68 1.76 3.98
N ARG A 73 19.25 1.00 2.97
CA ARG A 73 17.86 0.58 2.84
C ARG A 73 17.63 -0.65 3.72
N PRO A 74 16.81 -0.54 4.78
CA PRO A 74 16.56 -1.66 5.67
C PRO A 74 15.74 -2.76 4.97
N LEU A 75 15.95 -4.02 5.36
CA LEU A 75 15.19 -5.16 4.84
C LEU A 75 13.69 -5.08 5.16
N LYS A 76 13.35 -4.46 6.29
CA LYS A 76 11.96 -4.19 6.71
C LYS A 76 11.87 -2.76 7.21
N SER A 77 10.92 -2.01 6.68
CA SER A 77 10.59 -0.65 7.13
C SER A 77 9.09 -0.47 7.25
N ARG A 78 8.71 0.46 8.12
CA ARG A 78 7.38 1.09 8.08
C ARG A 78 7.33 2.07 6.91
N TYR A 79 6.12 2.49 6.56
CA TYR A 79 5.94 3.48 5.51
C TYR A 79 6.58 4.81 5.93
N VAL A 80 7.45 5.32 5.07
CA VAL A 80 8.02 6.67 5.16
C VAL A 80 7.39 7.46 4.02
N GLY A 81 6.53 8.41 4.39
CA GLY A 81 5.74 9.15 3.41
C GLY A 81 6.55 10.23 2.70
N GLU A 82 6.29 10.38 1.41
CA GLU A 82 6.80 11.45 0.57
C GLU A 82 5.65 12.36 0.12
N ILE A 83 5.98 13.62 -0.18
CA ILE A 83 4.99 14.59 -0.66
C ILE A 83 4.44 14.10 -2.01
N GLY A 84 3.12 14.06 -2.14
CA GLY A 84 2.43 13.56 -3.34
C GLY A 84 2.15 12.07 -3.34
N ASP A 85 2.56 11.32 -2.31
CA ASP A 85 2.18 9.91 -2.19
C ASP A 85 0.67 9.75 -2.00
N VAL A 86 0.08 8.80 -2.73
CA VAL A 86 -1.30 8.37 -2.52
C VAL A 86 -1.32 7.30 -1.44
N VAL A 87 -2.16 7.49 -0.43
CA VAL A 87 -2.29 6.58 0.71
C VAL A 87 -3.74 6.24 0.98
N VAL A 88 -3.97 5.01 1.44
CA VAL A 88 -5.25 4.61 2.03
C VAL A 88 -5.06 4.61 3.54
N ALA A 89 -6.00 5.18 4.29
CA ALA A 89 -5.88 5.34 5.74
C ALA A 89 -7.17 4.98 6.46
N ARG A 90 -7.07 4.64 7.74
CA ARG A 90 -8.22 4.43 8.62
C ARG A 90 -8.33 5.55 9.63
N VAL A 91 -9.50 6.14 9.80
CA VAL A 91 -9.77 7.13 10.84
C VAL A 91 -9.71 6.45 12.21
N LEU A 92 -8.86 6.96 13.09
CA LEU A 92 -8.71 6.44 14.45
C LEU A 92 -9.58 7.23 15.44
N GLU A 93 -9.49 8.55 15.38
CA GLU A 93 -10.21 9.45 16.29
C GLU A 93 -10.51 10.79 15.60
N VAL A 94 -11.65 11.37 15.97
CA VAL A 94 -12.07 12.71 15.57
C VAL A 94 -11.66 13.69 16.67
N GLY A 95 -10.70 14.57 16.37
CA GLY A 95 -10.27 15.64 17.27
C GLY A 95 -10.83 17.00 16.87
N GLN A 96 -10.44 18.04 17.62
CA GLN A 96 -10.85 19.41 17.29
C GLN A 96 -10.20 19.88 15.98
N LYS A 97 -11.01 20.14 14.95
CA LYS A 97 -10.61 20.59 13.60
C LYS A 97 -9.67 19.63 12.84
N ARG A 98 -9.45 18.40 13.33
CA ARG A 98 -8.59 17.41 12.70
C ARG A 98 -9.03 15.99 12.98
N TRP A 99 -8.81 15.10 12.03
CA TRP A 99 -8.89 13.66 12.21
C TRP A 99 -7.48 13.09 12.38
N ARG A 100 -7.30 12.16 13.32
CA ARG A 100 -6.08 11.34 13.36
C ARG A 100 -6.37 10.05 12.61
N VAL A 101 -5.45 9.68 11.73
CA VAL A 101 -5.64 8.57 10.81
C VAL A 101 -4.41 7.65 10.82
N ASP A 102 -4.66 6.35 10.75
CA ASP A 102 -3.65 5.31 10.61
C ASP A 102 -3.27 5.13 9.15
N THR A 103 -2.00 5.42 8.85
CA THR A 103 -1.39 5.27 7.52
C THR A 103 -0.27 4.24 7.51
N ASN A 104 -0.13 3.38 8.52
CA ASN A 104 1.00 2.43 8.62
C ASN A 104 2.39 3.09 8.66
N SER A 105 2.46 4.37 9.02
CA SER A 105 3.71 5.11 9.21
C SER A 105 4.27 4.92 10.63
N ARG A 106 5.35 5.63 10.97
CA ARG A 106 5.89 5.66 12.34
C ARG A 106 4.92 6.33 13.32
N LEU A 107 4.20 7.36 12.86
CA LEU A 107 3.28 8.17 13.66
C LEU A 107 1.89 8.17 13.03
N ASN A 108 0.87 8.51 13.81
CA ASN A 108 -0.46 8.72 13.26
C ASN A 108 -0.45 9.98 12.40
N SER A 109 -1.05 9.91 11.22
CA SER A 109 -1.14 11.04 10.30
C SER A 109 -2.31 11.95 10.69
N VAL A 110 -2.25 13.19 10.24
CA VAL A 110 -3.25 14.21 10.55
C VAL A 110 -3.94 14.62 9.27
N LEU A 111 -5.28 14.53 9.27
CA LEU A 111 -6.13 15.11 8.24
C LEU A 111 -6.81 16.34 8.84
N LEU A 112 -6.44 17.52 8.39
CA LEU A 112 -7.06 18.76 8.86
C LEU A 112 -8.43 18.94 8.24
N LEU A 113 -9.37 19.52 8.98
CA LEU A 113 -10.66 19.94 8.43
C LEU A 113 -10.42 20.78 7.17
N SER A 114 -9.49 21.75 7.23
CA SER A 114 -9.05 22.62 6.12
C SER A 114 -8.65 21.92 4.82
N SER A 115 -8.28 20.65 4.91
CA SER A 115 -7.71 19.86 3.82
C SER A 115 -8.71 18.88 3.20
N VAL A 116 -9.95 18.88 3.69
CA VAL A 116 -11.06 18.04 3.21
C VAL A 116 -12.04 18.86 2.38
N ASN A 117 -12.50 18.30 1.27
CA ASN A 117 -13.61 18.87 0.49
C ASN A 117 -14.90 18.73 1.29
N LEU A 118 -15.69 19.79 1.42
CA LEU A 118 -17.02 19.67 2.02
C LEU A 118 -18.05 19.43 0.90
N PRO A 119 -19.12 18.66 1.15
CA PRO A 119 -20.18 18.46 0.16
C PRO A 119 -20.79 19.82 -0.23
N GLY A 120 -21.01 20.02 -1.53
CA GLY A 120 -21.48 21.28 -2.11
C GLY A 120 -20.43 22.05 -2.92
N GLY A 121 -19.15 21.64 -2.89
CA GLY A 121 -18.11 22.19 -3.78
C GLY A 121 -17.77 23.67 -3.59
N GLU A 122 -18.47 24.37 -2.70
CA GLU A 122 -18.21 25.76 -2.38
C GLU A 122 -16.98 25.89 -1.49
N LEU A 123 -16.05 26.76 -1.90
CA LEU A 123 -14.94 27.24 -1.08
C LEU A 123 -15.47 28.21 0.01
N ARG A 124 -16.38 27.75 0.86
CA ARG A 124 -16.97 28.55 1.94
C ARG A 124 -15.98 28.68 3.10
N ARG A 125 -16.01 29.82 3.80
CA ARG A 125 -15.30 29.99 5.07
C ARG A 125 -15.85 28.97 6.07
N ARG A 126 -14.97 28.10 6.55
CA ARG A 126 -15.32 27.00 7.47
C ARG A 126 -15.89 27.57 8.76
N SER A 127 -17.09 27.13 9.10
CA SER A 127 -17.87 27.62 10.25
C SER A 127 -17.63 26.72 11.47
N ALA A 128 -17.96 27.21 12.67
CA ALA A 128 -18.00 26.39 13.88
C ALA A 128 -19.04 25.24 13.76
N GLU A 129 -20.03 25.40 12.90
CA GLU A 129 -21.01 24.36 12.56
C GLU A 129 -20.35 23.15 11.87
N ASP A 130 -19.36 23.38 11.00
CA ASP A 130 -18.62 22.31 10.32
C ASP A 130 -17.79 21.49 11.32
N GLU A 131 -17.28 22.13 12.38
CA GLU A 131 -16.56 21.46 13.47
C GLU A 131 -17.47 20.49 14.23
N GLN A 132 -18.75 20.86 14.42
CA GLN A 132 -19.74 19.99 15.05
C GLN A 132 -20.22 18.86 14.11
N MET A 133 -20.22 19.10 12.80
CA MET A 133 -20.59 18.10 11.80
C MET A 133 -19.44 17.19 11.37
N MET A 134 -18.22 17.36 11.89
CA MET A 134 -17.05 16.54 11.52
C MET A 134 -17.32 15.04 11.62
N ARG A 135 -17.98 14.60 12.68
CA ARG A 135 -18.30 13.18 12.91
C ARG A 135 -19.31 12.63 11.88
N ARG A 136 -20.12 13.48 11.25
CA ARG A 136 -21.06 13.07 10.19
C ARG A 136 -20.34 12.76 8.88
N TYR A 137 -19.23 13.44 8.59
CA TYR A 137 -18.45 13.22 7.36
C TYR A 137 -17.55 11.99 7.48
N LEU A 138 -16.75 11.93 8.54
CA LEU A 138 -15.79 10.88 8.81
C LEU A 138 -15.88 10.50 10.29
N ASP A 139 -16.31 9.27 10.52
CA ASP A 139 -16.41 8.68 11.84
C ASP A 139 -15.23 7.72 12.10
N GLU A 140 -15.10 7.31 13.35
CA GLU A 140 -14.05 6.39 13.78
C GLU A 140 -14.18 5.03 13.08
N GLY A 141 -13.08 4.55 12.50
CA GLY A 141 -13.04 3.30 11.75
C GLY A 141 -13.30 3.43 10.25
N ASP A 142 -13.74 4.59 9.78
CA ASP A 142 -13.90 4.86 8.34
C ASP A 142 -12.57 4.75 7.59
N LEU A 143 -12.64 4.30 6.34
CA LEU A 143 -11.50 4.26 5.44
C LEU A 143 -11.53 5.43 4.48
N ILE A 144 -10.37 6.02 4.22
CA ILE A 144 -10.21 7.15 3.31
C ILE A 144 -9.07 6.90 2.34
N SER A 145 -9.21 7.41 1.11
CA SER A 145 -8.10 7.67 0.21
C SER A 145 -7.68 9.13 0.37
N ALA A 146 -6.38 9.37 0.48
CA ALA A 146 -5.84 10.71 0.62
C ALA A 146 -4.45 10.80 0.00
N GLU A 147 -4.00 12.03 -0.20
CA GLU A 147 -2.64 12.32 -0.67
C GLU A 147 -1.85 12.98 0.45
N VAL A 148 -0.54 12.73 0.51
CA VAL A 148 0.36 13.39 1.45
C VAL A 148 0.65 14.80 0.96
N GLN A 149 0.14 15.79 1.69
CA GLN A 149 0.35 17.22 1.40
C GLN A 149 1.75 17.68 1.81
N ASN A 150 2.12 17.32 3.03
CA ASN A 150 3.36 17.76 3.64
C ASN A 150 3.80 16.74 4.70
N VAL A 151 5.10 16.72 4.97
CA VAL A 151 5.72 15.92 6.02
C VAL A 151 6.29 16.88 7.05
N PHE A 152 5.79 16.81 8.28
CA PHE A 152 6.32 17.62 9.38
C PHE A 152 7.72 17.15 9.77
N GLU A 153 8.52 18.00 10.41
CA GLU A 153 9.90 17.70 10.83
C GLU A 153 9.98 16.47 11.75
N GLU A 154 8.94 16.21 12.53
CA GLU A 154 8.82 15.04 13.42
C GLU A 154 8.54 13.72 12.65
N GLY A 155 8.24 13.80 11.36
CA GLY A 155 7.84 12.67 10.51
C GLY A 155 6.33 12.39 10.51
N THR A 156 5.52 13.26 11.12
CA THR A 156 4.05 13.19 11.02
C THR A 156 3.63 13.60 9.60
N LEU A 157 2.73 12.85 8.98
CA LEU A 157 2.22 13.16 7.65
C LEU A 157 0.94 14.01 7.76
N SER A 158 0.90 15.12 7.01
CA SER A 158 -0.30 15.92 6.79
C SER A 158 -0.98 15.45 5.52
N LEU A 159 -2.21 14.97 5.63
CA LEU A 159 -2.99 14.48 4.49
C LEU A 159 -3.94 15.54 3.97
N TYR A 160 -4.29 15.42 2.69
CA TYR A 160 -5.35 16.22 2.08
C TYR A 160 -6.17 15.42 1.07
N THR A 161 -7.44 15.81 0.92
CA THR A 161 -8.45 15.15 0.08
C THR A 161 -9.18 16.20 -0.77
N ARG A 162 -8.40 17.10 -1.41
CA ARG A 162 -8.96 18.20 -2.23
C ARG A 162 -9.40 17.77 -3.63
N SER A 163 -8.93 16.64 -4.14
CA SER A 163 -9.44 16.11 -5.41
C SER A 163 -10.69 15.27 -5.15
N LEU A 164 -11.65 15.29 -6.09
CA LEU A 164 -12.83 14.42 -6.06
C LEU A 164 -12.49 12.93 -6.11
N LYS A 165 -11.29 12.60 -6.62
CA LYS A 165 -10.75 11.22 -6.62
C LYS A 165 -10.42 10.70 -5.22
N TYR A 166 -10.24 11.61 -4.26
CA TYR A 166 -9.92 11.29 -2.88
C TYR A 166 -11.15 11.50 -2.00
N GLY A 167 -11.27 10.70 -0.96
CA GLY A 167 -12.40 10.79 -0.05
C GLY A 167 -12.61 9.52 0.75
N LYS A 168 -13.81 9.36 1.25
CA LYS A 168 -14.25 8.19 2.00
C LYS A 168 -14.43 7.00 1.05
N LEU A 169 -13.87 5.88 1.44
CA LEU A 169 -14.00 4.62 0.74
C LEU A 169 -15.27 3.90 1.22
N SER A 170 -16.11 3.50 0.26
CA SER A 170 -17.41 2.88 0.48
C SER A 170 -17.28 1.35 0.65
N GLN A 171 -18.14 0.56 0.00
CA GLN A 171 -18.03 -0.90 0.02
C GLN A 171 -16.80 -1.40 -0.74
N GLY A 172 -16.06 -2.32 -0.13
CA GLY A 172 -14.85 -2.93 -0.67
C GLY A 172 -14.08 -3.69 0.41
N ILE A 173 -12.86 -4.09 0.08
CA ILE A 173 -11.97 -4.83 0.98
C ILE A 173 -10.62 -4.13 1.07
N LEU A 174 -10.14 -3.96 2.30
CA LEU A 174 -8.80 -3.49 2.60
C LEU A 174 -7.84 -4.68 2.74
N VAL A 175 -6.72 -4.63 2.02
CA VAL A 175 -5.61 -5.58 2.13
C VAL A 175 -4.38 -4.84 2.64
N LYS A 176 -3.75 -5.38 3.68
CA LYS A 176 -2.51 -4.82 4.24
C LYS A 176 -1.32 -5.65 3.75
N VAL A 177 -0.39 -5.00 3.08
CA VAL A 177 0.89 -5.55 2.61
C VAL A 177 2.04 -4.71 3.13
N PHE A 178 3.27 -5.20 2.97
CA PHE A 178 4.44 -4.38 3.30
C PHE A 178 4.56 -3.22 2.32
N PRO A 179 4.79 -1.97 2.79
CA PRO A 179 4.85 -0.80 1.92
C PRO A 179 5.98 -0.91 0.87
N ALA A 180 7.08 -1.58 1.23
CA ALA A 180 8.21 -1.80 0.32
C ALA A 180 7.88 -2.66 -0.91
N LEU A 181 6.76 -3.40 -0.91
CA LEU A 181 6.32 -4.21 -2.05
C LEU A 181 5.51 -3.40 -3.07
N VAL A 182 5.00 -2.22 -2.70
CA VAL A 182 4.21 -1.40 -3.63
C VAL A 182 5.18 -0.56 -4.47
N LYS A 183 5.16 -0.74 -5.79
CA LYS A 183 6.01 0.04 -6.70
C LYS A 183 5.44 1.45 -6.82
N ARG A 184 6.23 2.47 -6.46
CA ARG A 184 5.83 3.88 -6.64
C ARG A 184 5.70 4.19 -8.15
N ARG A 185 4.52 4.67 -8.57
CA ARG A 185 4.20 5.05 -9.95
C ARG A 185 3.42 6.35 -9.94
N LYS A 186 3.17 6.92 -11.13
CA LYS A 186 2.37 8.15 -11.23
C LYS A 186 0.87 7.90 -10.97
N MET A 187 0.39 6.71 -11.32
CA MET A 187 -1.01 6.31 -11.22
C MET A 187 -1.11 5.18 -10.19
N HIS A 188 -1.97 5.39 -9.19
CA HIS A 188 -2.25 4.43 -8.12
C HIS A 188 -3.71 3.95 -8.10
N PHE A 189 -4.55 4.57 -8.93
CA PHE A 189 -5.95 4.20 -9.16
C PHE A 189 -6.01 3.40 -10.46
N HIS A 190 -6.46 2.16 -10.37
CA HIS A 190 -6.54 1.26 -11.51
C HIS A 190 -7.94 0.65 -11.60
N ASN A 191 -8.58 0.81 -12.74
CA ASN A 191 -9.79 0.08 -13.09
C ASN A 191 -9.37 -1.15 -13.89
N LEU A 192 -9.49 -2.33 -13.28
CA LEU A 192 -9.09 -3.57 -13.92
C LEU A 192 -10.20 -4.04 -14.88
N PRO A 193 -9.83 -4.68 -16.00
CA PRO A 193 -10.81 -5.20 -16.97
C PRO A 193 -11.70 -6.31 -16.38
N CYS A 194 -11.35 -6.86 -15.22
CA CYS A 194 -12.14 -7.85 -14.50
C CYS A 194 -13.39 -7.29 -13.79
N GLY A 195 -13.66 -5.99 -13.87
CA GLY A 195 -14.85 -5.37 -13.23
C GLY A 195 -14.62 -4.94 -11.78
N ALA A 196 -13.36 -4.82 -11.36
CA ALA A 196 -12.99 -4.28 -10.06
C ALA A 196 -12.01 -3.11 -10.19
N SER A 197 -12.10 -2.16 -9.26
CA SER A 197 -11.16 -1.06 -9.09
C SER A 197 -10.23 -1.34 -7.92
N VAL A 198 -8.95 -1.02 -8.09
CA VAL A 198 -7.90 -1.18 -7.08
C VAL A 198 -7.19 0.15 -6.84
N ILE A 199 -7.02 0.50 -5.57
CA ILE A 199 -6.21 1.64 -5.14
C ILE A 199 -4.98 1.09 -4.43
N LEU A 200 -3.81 1.33 -5.00
CA LEU A 200 -2.52 0.90 -4.46
C LEU A 200 -1.91 2.03 -3.63
N GLY A 201 -2.18 2.05 -2.32
CA GLY A 201 -1.56 3.02 -1.42
C GLY A 201 -0.08 2.73 -1.20
N ASN A 202 0.76 3.77 -1.28
CA ASN A 202 2.23 3.68 -1.10
C ASN A 202 2.61 3.21 0.31
N ASN A 203 1.65 3.28 1.23
CA ASN A 203 1.78 2.80 2.60
C ASN A 203 1.52 1.29 2.79
N GLY A 204 1.28 0.57 1.70
CA GLY A 204 0.96 -0.86 1.73
C GLY A 204 -0.49 -1.15 2.10
N TYR A 205 -1.35 -0.13 2.19
CA TYR A 205 -2.79 -0.32 2.30
C TYR A 205 -3.38 -0.30 0.90
N ILE A 206 -3.89 -1.45 0.47
CA ILE A 206 -4.50 -1.65 -0.83
C ILE A 206 -6.01 -1.75 -0.64
N TRP A 207 -6.76 -0.97 -1.39
CA TRP A 207 -8.21 -1.00 -1.39
C TRP A 207 -8.72 -1.63 -2.67
N ILE A 208 -9.66 -2.56 -2.56
CA ILE A 208 -10.29 -3.24 -3.69
C ILE A 208 -11.80 -2.99 -3.59
N SER A 209 -12.38 -2.41 -4.63
CA SER A 209 -13.82 -2.14 -4.71
C SER A 209 -14.38 -2.63 -6.05
N PRO A 210 -15.69 -2.86 -6.17
CA PRO A 210 -16.30 -3.03 -7.49
C PRO A 210 -16.10 -1.75 -8.31
N THR A 211 -16.02 -1.88 -9.64
CA THR A 211 -15.93 -0.72 -10.52
C THR A 211 -17.22 0.08 -10.42
N LYS A 212 -17.12 1.35 -10.02
CA LYS A 212 -18.25 2.28 -10.05
C LYS A 212 -18.42 2.84 -11.46
N SER A 213 -19.64 3.05 -11.91
CA SER A 213 -19.90 3.89 -13.09
C SER A 213 -19.49 5.33 -12.79
N GLU A 214 -18.75 5.96 -13.71
CA GLU A 214 -18.16 7.31 -13.56
C GLU A 214 -19.18 8.42 -13.23
N GLU A 215 -20.48 8.15 -13.40
CA GLU A 215 -21.58 9.08 -13.10
C GLU A 215 -21.84 9.32 -11.61
N GLN A 216 -21.34 8.45 -10.70
CA GLN A 216 -21.52 8.62 -9.24
C GLN A 216 -20.37 9.41 -8.56
N ASP A 217 -19.28 9.72 -9.25
CA ASP A 217 -18.08 10.33 -8.66
C ASP A 217 -18.20 11.85 -8.41
N GLY A 218 -19.34 12.47 -8.74
CA GLY A 218 -19.50 13.93 -8.75
C GLY A 218 -20.51 14.54 -7.78
N GLY A 219 -21.31 13.75 -7.05
CA GLY A 219 -22.50 14.29 -6.35
C GLY A 219 -22.30 14.71 -4.89
N GLU A 220 -21.58 13.90 -4.10
CA GLU A 220 -21.65 13.99 -2.62
C GLU A 220 -20.30 14.24 -1.93
N GLY A 221 -19.36 14.85 -2.63
CA GLY A 221 -18.05 15.23 -2.06
C GLY A 221 -17.21 14.05 -1.54
N GLY A 222 -17.56 12.81 -1.89
CA GLY A 222 -16.85 11.62 -1.46
C GLY A 222 -17.07 11.19 -0.01
N PHE A 223 -18.18 11.56 0.67
CA PHE A 223 -18.49 11.09 2.05
C PHE A 223 -19.63 10.07 2.15
N ALA A 224 -20.25 9.73 1.02
CA ALA A 224 -21.37 8.81 0.95
C ALA A 224 -20.95 7.37 1.26
N GLN A 225 -21.58 6.74 2.25
CA GLN A 225 -21.54 5.28 2.41
C GLN A 225 -22.73 4.67 1.67
N ASN A 226 -22.52 4.23 0.43
CA ASN A 226 -23.54 3.45 -0.30
C ASN A 226 -23.60 2.01 0.25
N LEU A 227 -24.10 1.83 1.47
CA LEU A 227 -24.32 0.52 2.10
C LEU A 227 -25.62 -0.16 1.64
N SER A 228 -26.50 0.58 0.97
CA SER A 228 -27.79 0.10 0.46
C SER A 228 -27.67 -0.72 -0.83
N GLU A 229 -26.61 -0.51 -1.60
CA GLU A 229 -26.39 -1.24 -2.85
C GLU A 229 -25.83 -2.64 -2.57
N VAL A 230 -26.55 -3.66 -3.02
CA VAL A 230 -26.11 -5.05 -2.88
C VAL A 230 -25.14 -5.37 -4.00
N VAL A 231 -23.84 -5.44 -3.69
CA VAL A 231 -22.83 -5.89 -4.64
C VAL A 231 -23.12 -7.34 -5.06
N PRO A 232 -23.26 -7.63 -6.37
CA PRO A 232 -23.50 -8.96 -6.91
C PRO A 232 -22.49 -10.01 -6.44
N ARG A 233 -22.91 -11.28 -6.36
CA ARG A 233 -22.03 -12.39 -5.95
C ARG A 233 -20.80 -12.51 -6.85
N ASN A 234 -20.96 -12.31 -8.16
CA ASN A 234 -19.88 -12.37 -9.14
C ASN A 234 -18.76 -11.36 -8.81
N ASP A 235 -19.14 -10.11 -8.54
CA ASP A 235 -18.18 -9.04 -8.24
C ASP A 235 -17.49 -9.30 -6.89
N ARG A 236 -18.21 -9.83 -5.91
CA ARG A 236 -17.61 -10.24 -4.62
C ARG A 236 -16.59 -11.36 -4.78
N GLU A 237 -16.86 -12.30 -5.69
CA GLU A 237 -15.94 -13.40 -5.99
C GLU A 237 -14.66 -12.86 -6.66
N ILE A 238 -14.79 -11.95 -7.62
CA ILE A 238 -13.67 -11.27 -8.27
C ILE A 238 -12.82 -10.51 -7.25
N ILE A 239 -13.44 -9.72 -6.37
CA ILE A 239 -12.75 -8.98 -5.31
C ILE A 239 -12.02 -9.93 -4.35
N SER A 240 -12.65 -11.05 -3.99
CA SER A 240 -12.06 -12.06 -3.10
C SER A 240 -10.87 -12.77 -3.76
N ARG A 241 -10.97 -13.08 -5.06
CA ARG A 241 -9.88 -13.63 -5.87
C ARG A 241 -8.70 -12.65 -5.95
N LEU A 242 -8.96 -11.38 -6.29
CA LEU A 242 -7.93 -10.33 -6.35
C LEU A 242 -7.22 -10.15 -5.01
N ARG A 243 -7.95 -10.16 -3.89
CA ARG A 243 -7.37 -10.14 -2.55
C ARG A 243 -6.38 -11.28 -2.36
N ASN A 244 -6.77 -12.51 -2.73
CA ASN A 244 -5.92 -13.68 -2.58
C ASN A 244 -4.69 -13.61 -3.50
N CYS A 245 -4.84 -13.12 -4.73
CA CYS A 245 -3.72 -12.89 -5.64
C CYS A 245 -2.72 -11.87 -5.08
N ILE A 246 -3.19 -10.74 -4.54
CA ILE A 246 -2.31 -9.73 -3.92
C ILE A 246 -1.57 -10.30 -2.72
N LEU A 247 -2.24 -11.11 -1.89
CA LEU A 247 -1.60 -11.79 -0.76
C LEU A 247 -0.60 -12.86 -1.23
N ALA A 248 -0.88 -13.56 -2.32
CA ALA A 248 0.02 -14.52 -2.94
C ALA A 248 1.30 -13.84 -3.43
N LEU A 249 1.17 -12.78 -4.23
CA LEU A 249 2.31 -11.97 -4.70
C LEU A 249 3.13 -11.40 -3.53
N ALA A 250 2.46 -10.92 -2.47
CA ALA A 250 3.13 -10.39 -1.29
C ALA A 250 3.89 -11.46 -0.49
N LYS A 251 3.42 -12.71 -0.48
CA LYS A 251 4.16 -13.85 0.09
C LYS A 251 5.38 -14.19 -0.76
N CYS A 252 5.24 -14.18 -2.09
CA CYS A 252 6.32 -14.40 -3.06
C CYS A 252 7.34 -13.25 -3.13
N LYS A 253 7.14 -12.15 -2.39
CA LYS A 253 8.01 -10.95 -2.41
C LYS A 253 8.11 -10.27 -3.77
N LEU A 254 7.10 -10.45 -4.62
CA LEU A 254 7.00 -9.76 -5.90
C LEU A 254 6.48 -8.34 -5.72
N MET A 255 6.96 -7.44 -6.56
CA MET A 255 6.51 -6.04 -6.59
C MET A 255 5.06 -5.95 -7.06
N LEU A 256 4.27 -5.14 -6.38
CA LEU A 256 2.84 -4.92 -6.65
C LEU A 256 2.65 -3.64 -7.46
N TYR A 257 2.06 -3.80 -8.63
CA TYR A 257 1.59 -2.76 -9.54
C TYR A 257 0.52 -3.33 -10.48
N ASP A 258 -0.09 -2.47 -11.28
CA ASP A 258 -1.21 -2.78 -12.18
C ASP A 258 -1.04 -4.07 -12.98
N THR A 259 0.02 -4.19 -13.78
CA THR A 259 0.20 -5.37 -14.65
C THR A 259 0.51 -6.64 -13.86
N SER A 260 1.28 -6.55 -12.77
CA SER A 260 1.56 -7.70 -11.89
C SER A 260 0.28 -8.30 -11.29
N ILE A 261 -0.67 -7.45 -10.87
CA ILE A 261 -1.93 -7.88 -10.29
C ILE A 261 -2.84 -8.45 -11.37
N GLN A 262 -2.86 -7.85 -12.56
CA GLN A 262 -3.63 -8.35 -13.69
C GLN A 262 -3.14 -9.73 -14.14
N TYR A 263 -1.84 -9.94 -14.31
CA TYR A 263 -1.28 -11.23 -14.67
C TYR A 263 -1.53 -12.29 -13.60
N ALA A 264 -1.36 -11.95 -12.32
CA ALA A 264 -1.70 -12.87 -11.24
C ALA A 264 -3.20 -13.21 -11.21
N TYR A 265 -4.07 -12.27 -11.58
CA TYR A 265 -5.50 -12.53 -11.70
C TYR A 265 -5.80 -13.50 -12.85
N GLU A 266 -5.21 -13.29 -14.03
CA GLU A 266 -5.36 -14.19 -15.18
C GLU A 266 -4.87 -15.61 -14.87
N GLU A 267 -3.71 -15.74 -14.20
CA GLU A 267 -3.18 -17.06 -13.81
C GLU A 267 -4.02 -17.74 -12.72
N SER A 268 -4.64 -16.95 -11.85
CA SER A 268 -5.54 -17.49 -10.82
C SER A 268 -6.84 -18.08 -11.37
N LEU A 269 -7.22 -17.79 -12.63
CA LEU A 269 -8.44 -18.33 -13.24
C LEU A 269 -8.39 -19.85 -13.42
N LYS A 270 -7.19 -20.46 -13.36
CA LYS A 270 -6.99 -21.91 -13.40
C LYS A 270 -7.45 -22.62 -12.11
N TYR A 271 -7.64 -21.86 -11.03
CA TYR A 271 -7.91 -22.38 -9.69
C TYR A 271 -9.18 -21.78 -9.08
N GLU A 272 -9.78 -22.49 -8.14
CA GLU A 272 -10.88 -21.95 -7.35
C GLU A 272 -10.38 -20.90 -6.34
N PRO A 273 -11.18 -19.85 -6.01
CA PRO A 273 -10.74 -18.77 -5.12
C PRO A 273 -10.22 -19.23 -3.75
N GLN A 274 -10.73 -20.35 -3.24
CA GLN A 274 -10.32 -20.95 -1.96
C GLN A 274 -8.94 -21.61 -2.02
N ASP A 275 -8.57 -22.16 -3.18
CA ASP A 275 -7.33 -22.92 -3.35
C ASP A 275 -6.13 -21.98 -3.47
N LEU A 276 -6.36 -20.71 -3.83
CA LEU A 276 -5.36 -19.63 -3.83
C LEU A 276 -4.70 -19.35 -2.46
N LEU A 277 -5.18 -20.00 -1.40
CA LEU A 277 -4.59 -19.94 -0.06
C LEU A 277 -3.49 -21.00 0.16
N GLN A 278 -3.44 -22.04 -0.68
CA GLN A 278 -2.49 -23.15 -0.59
C GLN A 278 -1.10 -22.72 -1.06
N GLN A 279 -0.04 -23.20 -0.40
CA GLN A 279 1.32 -22.69 -0.63
C GLN A 279 1.84 -22.99 -2.03
N HIS A 280 1.60 -24.20 -2.55
CA HIS A 280 2.05 -24.60 -3.88
C HIS A 280 1.37 -23.79 -4.99
N ILE A 281 0.08 -23.44 -4.82
CA ILE A 281 -0.65 -22.59 -5.78
C ILE A 281 -0.13 -21.16 -5.73
N ILE A 282 0.11 -20.62 -4.53
CA ILE A 282 0.69 -19.29 -4.35
C ILE A 282 2.05 -19.19 -5.06
N TYR A 283 2.90 -20.21 -4.89
CA TYR A 283 4.19 -20.26 -5.58
C TYR A 283 4.02 -20.35 -7.10
N SER A 284 3.16 -21.24 -7.59
CA SER A 284 2.93 -21.42 -9.03
C SER A 284 2.43 -20.13 -9.70
N ILE A 285 1.52 -19.40 -9.04
CA ILE A 285 1.04 -18.10 -9.53
C ILE A 285 2.17 -17.08 -9.52
N GLY A 286 2.99 -17.04 -8.46
CA GLY A 286 4.15 -16.15 -8.38
C GLY A 286 5.15 -16.40 -9.51
N GLU A 287 5.51 -17.66 -9.74
CA GLU A 287 6.44 -18.10 -10.79
C GLU A 287 5.93 -17.73 -12.18
N GLN A 288 4.68 -18.08 -12.50
CA GLN A 288 4.07 -17.79 -13.80
C GLN A 288 3.93 -16.29 -14.04
N THR A 289 3.53 -15.54 -13.00
CA THR A 289 3.42 -14.08 -13.08
C THR A 289 4.80 -13.47 -13.34
N GLN A 290 5.83 -13.92 -12.63
CA GLN A 290 7.18 -13.41 -12.80
C GLN A 290 7.76 -13.74 -14.18
N ALA A 291 7.53 -14.96 -14.69
CA ALA A 291 7.94 -15.34 -16.04
C ALA A 291 7.33 -14.41 -17.09
N ARG A 292 6.01 -14.17 -17.02
CA ARG A 292 5.33 -13.22 -17.92
C ARG A 292 5.85 -11.80 -17.81
N LEU A 293 6.21 -11.35 -16.60
CA LEU A 293 6.77 -10.01 -16.41
C LEU A 293 8.14 -9.87 -17.08
N ARG A 294 8.99 -10.91 -17.00
CA ARG A 294 10.31 -10.93 -17.66
C ARG A 294 10.20 -10.88 -19.18
N ASP A 295 9.21 -11.58 -19.75
CA ASP A 295 8.99 -11.61 -21.20
C ASP A 295 8.53 -10.26 -21.77
N VAL A 296 7.92 -9.40 -20.96
CA VAL A 296 7.43 -8.07 -21.36
C VAL A 296 8.53 -6.99 -21.25
N ASP A 297 9.52 -7.20 -20.38
CA ASP A 297 10.64 -6.27 -20.18
C ASP A 297 11.79 -6.50 -21.19
N LEU A 298 11.70 -7.53 -22.06
CA LEU A 298 12.60 -7.85 -23.17
C LEU A 298 12.11 -7.27 -24.52
#